data_AF-K2CIE6-F1
#
_entry.id   AF-K2CIE6-F1
#
_cell.length_a   1.000
_cell.length_b   1.000
_cell.length_c   1.000
_cell.angle_alpha   90.00
_cell.angle_beta   90.00
_cell.angle_gamma   90.00
#
_symmetry.space_group_name_H-M   'P 1'
#
loop_
_entity.id
_entity.type
_entity.pdbx_description
1 polymer ?
#
loop_
_entity_poly.entity_id
_entity_poly.type
_entity_poly.pdbx_seq_one_letter_code
_entity_poly.pdbx_strand_id
1 'polypeptide(L)'
;MKKATAFITLILSIAAAAGVYLVYREDIPPTLTDIEPAVTMLKGLIAEQWHTPIVSAIAAFWLLSLLLSISVLFERKPAALKEPEKSAAAIGQHEKSDEMLKEIGILREKLLQTEATATESRDKANQLLSQNENLKAQLEKFSASSAENAEAAELRTQLVKLQGDLKISNSAVEKAESELKNLLIEQKKVSEELAAARNKLDKAENDSRTIKKDAEKTAGQLKNAQSELSSKTEEAASLRKQIEELTNELKAAQADARGGKNAVPPAAYQILYLFQKEGRLIDLLKEDVSGYDDETLGGAIRPIHEGCRKLLEDRLILEPVLNEEEGSEVTLDEIDPESIKLSGSVPASGPYT
;
A
#
# COMPACT_ATOMS: atom_id res chain seq x y z
N MET A 1 8.19 16.70 8.00
CA MET A 1 7.36 15.75 8.79
C MET A 1 6.89 14.54 8.00
N LYS A 2 6.28 14.68 6.81
CA LYS A 2 5.76 13.54 6.01
C LYS A 2 6.80 12.44 5.66
N LYS A 3 8.07 12.82 5.42
CA LYS A 3 9.15 11.87 5.12
C LYS A 3 9.59 11.03 6.34
N ALA A 4 9.49 11.58 7.55
CA ALA A 4 9.85 10.88 8.77
C ALA A 4 8.79 9.83 9.16
N THR A 5 7.51 10.16 8.96
CA THR A 5 6.40 9.23 9.19
C THR A 5 6.49 8.01 8.28
N ALA A 6 6.81 8.21 6.99
CA ALA A 6 6.97 7.12 6.03
C ALA A 6 8.14 6.18 6.38
N PHE A 7 9.23 6.73 6.90
CA PHE A 7 10.41 5.95 7.29
C PHE A 7 10.15 5.12 8.56
N ILE A 8 9.45 5.70 9.54
CA ILE A 8 9.06 5.01 10.78
C ILE A 8 8.05 3.89 10.46
N THR A 9 7.08 4.12 9.58
CA THR A 9 6.13 3.07 9.16
C THR A 9 6.80 1.92 8.41
N LEU A 10 7.84 2.21 7.62
CA LEU A 10 8.62 1.19 6.92
C LEU A 10 9.40 0.32 7.91
N ILE A 11 10.06 0.94 8.90
CA ILE A 11 10.80 0.21 9.95
C ILE A 11 9.85 -0.65 10.79
N LEU A 12 8.68 -0.10 11.16
CA LEU A 12 7.67 -0.85 11.92
C LEU A 12 7.13 -2.05 11.14
N SER A 13 6.94 -1.89 9.82
CA SER A 13 6.52 -2.97 8.93
C SER A 13 7.56 -4.07 8.78
N ILE A 14 8.85 -3.71 8.70
CA ILE A 14 9.95 -4.69 8.61
C ILE A 14 10.12 -5.42 9.94
N ALA A 15 10.01 -4.71 11.07
CA ALA A 15 10.06 -5.31 12.40
C ALA A 15 8.87 -6.26 12.65
N ALA A 16 7.67 -5.90 12.20
CA ALA A 16 6.50 -6.78 12.26
C ALA A 16 6.68 -8.03 11.38
N ALA A 17 7.21 -7.88 10.16
CA ALA A 17 7.49 -9.01 9.28
C ALA A 17 8.57 -9.95 9.84
N ALA A 18 9.65 -9.39 10.42
CA ALA A 18 10.70 -10.17 11.07
C ALA A 18 10.20 -10.88 12.35
N GLY A 19 9.34 -10.22 13.12
CA GLY A 19 8.69 -10.79 14.30
C GLY A 19 7.76 -11.96 13.94
N VAL A 20 6.94 -11.81 12.89
CA VAL A 20 6.08 -12.89 12.39
C VAL A 20 6.92 -14.06 11.87
N TYR A 21 8.04 -13.79 11.19
CA TYR A 21 8.95 -14.82 10.69
C TYR A 21 9.65 -15.60 11.82
N LEU A 22 9.98 -14.94 12.94
CA LEU A 22 10.59 -15.58 14.11
C LEU A 22 9.57 -16.36 14.95
N VAL A 23 8.32 -15.91 15.03
CA VAL A 23 7.26 -16.57 15.82
C VAL A 23 6.73 -17.85 15.15
N TYR A 24 6.78 -17.94 13.81
CA TYR A 24 6.28 -19.09 13.05
C TYR A 24 7.34 -20.15 12.69
N ARG A 25 8.58 -20.01 13.17
CA ARG A 25 9.66 -20.96 12.89
C ARG A 25 9.76 -21.97 14.03
N GLU A 26 9.17 -23.15 13.85
CA GLU A 26 9.03 -24.17 14.90
C GLU A 26 10.32 -24.93 15.27
N ASP A 27 11.43 -24.74 14.54
CA ASP A 27 12.54 -25.70 14.62
C ASP A 27 13.76 -25.31 15.50
N ILE A 28 13.93 -24.05 15.96
CA ILE A 28 15.12 -23.67 16.77
C ILE A 28 14.81 -22.48 17.70
N PRO A 29 15.10 -22.54 19.02
CA PRO A 29 15.03 -21.36 19.89
C PRO A 29 16.14 -20.36 19.52
N PRO A 30 15.85 -19.07 19.30
CA PRO A 30 16.85 -18.12 18.83
C PRO A 30 17.92 -17.86 19.90
N THR A 31 19.17 -18.21 19.60
CA THR A 31 20.34 -17.83 20.38
C THR A 31 20.73 -16.38 20.08
N LEU A 32 21.10 -15.62 21.12
CA LEU A 32 21.46 -14.19 21.06
C LEU A 32 22.51 -13.83 19.99
N THR A 33 23.31 -14.80 19.57
CA THR A 33 24.35 -14.69 18.55
C THR A 33 23.81 -14.56 17.11
N ASP A 34 22.61 -15.08 16.84
CA ASP A 34 22.03 -15.04 15.48
C ASP A 34 21.28 -13.72 15.18
N ILE A 35 21.00 -12.94 16.22
CA ILE A 35 20.28 -11.66 16.14
C ILE A 35 21.27 -10.49 16.04
N GLU A 36 22.54 -10.72 16.41
CA GLU A 36 23.61 -9.72 16.42
C GLU A 36 23.89 -9.08 15.04
N PRO A 37 23.89 -9.83 13.91
CA PRO A 37 24.04 -9.24 12.58
C PRO A 37 22.85 -8.35 12.17
N ALA A 38 21.63 -8.73 12.58
CA ALA A 38 20.43 -7.97 12.28
C ALA A 38 20.34 -6.68 13.13
N VAL A 39 20.77 -6.75 14.38
CA VAL A 39 20.82 -5.58 15.30
C VAL A 39 21.91 -4.59 14.89
N THR A 40 23.06 -5.07 14.41
CA THR A 40 24.15 -4.20 13.90
C THR A 40 23.75 -3.50 12.60
N MET A 41 23.04 -4.18 11.70
CA MET A 41 22.47 -3.57 10.49
C MET A 41 21.42 -2.49 10.83
N LEU A 42 20.58 -2.75 11.85
CA LEU A 42 19.59 -1.77 12.32
C LEU A 42 20.24 -0.56 13.01
N LYS A 43 21.33 -0.77 13.76
CA LYS A 43 22.12 0.30 14.38
C LYS A 43 22.76 1.23 13.34
N GLY A 44 23.25 0.69 12.22
CA GLY A 44 23.84 1.50 11.14
C GLY A 44 22.83 2.40 10.40
N LEU A 45 21.54 2.08 10.47
CA LEU A 45 20.47 2.81 9.78
C LEU A 45 19.89 4.00 10.57
N ILE A 46 20.23 4.12 11.85
CA ILE A 46 19.65 5.10 12.78
C ILE A 46 20.77 5.99 13.30
N ALA A 47 20.67 7.31 13.08
CA ALA A 47 21.65 8.26 13.61
C ALA A 47 21.65 8.23 15.15
N GLU A 48 22.83 8.29 15.76
CA GLU A 48 23.08 8.00 17.19
C GLU A 48 22.18 8.81 18.14
N GLN A 49 21.84 10.04 17.73
CA GLN A 49 20.94 10.97 18.42
C GLN A 49 19.48 10.48 18.59
N TRP A 50 19.06 9.43 17.87
CA TRP A 50 17.68 8.92 17.89
C TRP A 50 17.53 7.57 18.62
N HIS A 51 18.61 6.94 19.07
CA HIS A 51 18.52 5.63 19.74
C HIS A 51 17.74 5.69 21.05
N THR A 52 18.06 6.63 21.93
CA THR A 52 17.44 6.77 23.25
C THR A 52 15.92 7.03 23.19
N PRO A 53 15.41 7.99 22.38
CA PRO A 53 13.97 8.21 22.29
C PRO A 53 13.21 7.06 21.62
N ILE A 54 13.81 6.38 20.63
CA ILE A 54 13.15 5.26 19.94
C ILE A 54 13.06 4.03 20.85
N VAL A 55 14.14 3.68 21.54
CA VAL A 55 14.15 2.54 22.47
C VAL A 55 13.21 2.79 23.64
N SER A 56 13.17 4.03 24.16
CA SER A 56 12.21 4.45 25.19
C SER A 56 10.75 4.31 24.73
N ALA A 57 10.43 4.76 23.50
CA ALA A 57 9.08 4.66 22.95
C ALA A 57 8.63 3.20 22.72
N ILE A 58 9.54 2.34 22.24
CA ILE A 58 9.27 0.91 22.06
C ILE A 58 9.06 0.24 23.42
N ALA A 59 9.88 0.54 24.42
CA ALA A 59 9.73 0.01 25.77
C ALA A 59 8.39 0.45 26.40
N ALA A 60 8.00 1.72 26.22
CA ALA A 60 6.72 2.23 26.69
C ALA A 60 5.53 1.56 25.99
N PHE A 61 5.64 1.29 24.69
CA PHE A 61 4.61 0.59 23.91
C PHE A 61 4.41 -0.85 24.39
N TRP A 62 5.50 -1.58 24.63
CA TRP A 62 5.43 -2.94 25.17
C TRP A 62 4.92 -2.98 26.60
N LEU A 63 5.30 -2.02 27.44
CA LEU A 63 4.81 -1.92 28.81
C LEU A 63 3.32 -1.57 28.86
N LEU A 64 2.84 -0.70 27.97
CA LEU A 64 1.42 -0.37 27.83
C LEU A 64 0.61 -1.57 27.31
N SER A 65 1.15 -2.31 26.34
CA SER A 65 0.55 -3.55 25.82
C SER A 65 0.45 -4.63 26.91
N LEU A 66 1.50 -4.79 27.73
CA LEU A 66 1.52 -5.72 28.83
C LEU A 66 0.54 -5.32 29.95
N LEU A 67 0.44 -4.02 30.26
CA LEU A 67 -0.59 -3.49 31.16
C LEU A 67 -2.01 -3.74 30.64
N LEU A 68 -2.25 -3.56 29.34
CA LEU A 68 -3.55 -3.86 28.73
C LEU A 68 -3.88 -5.35 28.81
N SER A 69 -2.89 -6.21 28.61
CA SER A 69 -3.05 -7.67 28.71
C SER A 69 -3.33 -8.13 30.15
N ILE A 70 -2.73 -7.48 31.15
CA ILE A 70 -3.01 -7.73 32.57
C ILE A 70 -4.40 -7.24 32.96
N SER A 71 -4.86 -6.09 32.46
CA SER A 71 -6.23 -5.60 32.70
C SER A 71 -7.30 -6.57 32.17
N VAL A 72 -7.05 -7.20 31.02
CA VAL A 72 -7.93 -8.24 30.45
C VAL A 72 -7.98 -9.51 31.31
N LEU A 73 -7.00 -9.75 32.18
CA LEU A 73 -6.94 -10.91 33.06
C LEU A 73 -7.75 -10.73 34.36
N PHE A 74 -8.02 -9.48 34.78
CA PHE A 74 -8.80 -9.17 35.99
C PHE A 74 -10.31 -9.14 35.79
N GLU A 75 -10.80 -9.26 34.55
CA GLU A 75 -12.23 -9.10 34.23
C GLU A 75 -13.01 -10.43 34.15
N ARG A 76 -12.43 -11.55 34.61
CA ARG A 76 -13.10 -12.86 34.61
C ARG A 76 -13.94 -13.10 35.87
N LYS A 77 -15.23 -12.78 35.76
CA LYS A 77 -16.32 -13.43 36.53
C LYS A 77 -16.43 -14.91 36.08
N PRO A 78 -16.65 -15.88 37.00
CA PRO A 78 -16.51 -17.31 36.67
C PRO A 78 -17.68 -17.86 35.84
N ALA A 79 -17.35 -18.92 35.10
CA ALA A 79 -18.04 -19.51 33.97
C ALA A 79 -19.37 -20.23 34.29
N ALA A 80 -20.26 -20.24 33.29
CA ALA A 80 -21.21 -21.33 33.04
C ALA A 80 -21.21 -21.67 31.54
N LEU A 81 -21.15 -22.97 31.24
CA LEU A 81 -20.88 -23.60 29.94
C LEU A 81 -22.14 -23.76 29.07
N LYS A 82 -22.07 -23.39 27.77
CA LYS A 82 -22.32 -24.26 26.57
C LYS A 82 -22.26 -23.47 25.25
N GLU A 83 -21.60 -24.08 24.26
CA GLU A 83 -21.26 -23.67 22.86
C GLU A 83 -22.47 -23.53 21.90
N PRO A 84 -22.34 -23.18 20.58
CA PRO A 84 -21.16 -22.75 19.79
C PRO A 84 -21.34 -21.46 18.94
N GLU A 85 -20.19 -20.95 18.46
CA GLU A 85 -19.96 -20.10 17.27
C GLU A 85 -20.80 -18.83 17.02
N LYS A 86 -20.14 -17.65 17.18
CA LYS A 86 -20.03 -16.70 16.05
C LYS A 86 -18.88 -15.72 16.21
N SER A 87 -18.06 -15.69 15.17
CA SER A 87 -17.01 -14.72 14.88
C SER A 87 -17.56 -13.30 14.64
N ALA A 88 -16.70 -12.34 14.95
CA ALA A 88 -16.58 -10.98 14.43
C ALA A 88 -17.43 -9.88 15.11
N ALA A 89 -16.70 -9.16 15.96
CA ALA A 89 -16.84 -7.76 16.28
C ALA A 89 -17.41 -6.89 15.15
N ALA A 90 -18.47 -6.14 15.48
CA ALA A 90 -18.85 -4.90 14.83
C ALA A 90 -18.88 -3.80 15.90
N ILE A 91 -17.71 -3.17 16.11
CA ILE A 91 -17.57 -2.00 16.96
C ILE A 91 -17.98 -0.78 16.14
N GLY A 92 -18.93 0.01 16.68
CA GLY A 92 -19.15 1.40 16.25
C GLY A 92 -20.60 1.85 16.05
N GLN A 93 -21.59 0.95 16.00
CA GLN A 93 -23.01 1.33 15.88
C GLN A 93 -23.93 0.63 16.90
N HIS A 94 -23.40 -0.32 17.69
CA HIS A 94 -24.17 -1.09 18.66
C HIS A 94 -24.59 -0.27 19.89
N GLU A 95 -23.81 0.75 20.27
CA GLU A 95 -24.05 1.48 21.51
C GLU A 95 -25.37 2.27 21.47
N LYS A 96 -25.64 2.98 20.36
CA LYS A 96 -26.89 3.74 20.22
C LYS A 96 -28.12 2.87 20.01
N SER A 97 -27.98 1.70 19.36
CA SER A 97 -29.10 0.77 19.18
C SER A 97 -29.40 0.00 20.46
N ASP A 98 -28.40 -0.44 21.20
CA ASP A 98 -28.59 -1.09 22.50
C ASP A 98 -29.10 -0.12 23.55
N GLU A 99 -28.68 1.15 23.50
CA GLU A 99 -29.18 2.22 24.35
C GLU A 99 -30.65 2.53 24.05
N MET A 100 -31.03 2.67 22.77
CA MET A 100 -32.45 2.81 22.39
C MET A 100 -33.30 1.60 22.77
N LEU A 101 -32.78 0.36 22.64
CA LEU A 101 -33.49 -0.85 23.06
C LEU A 101 -33.66 -0.91 24.58
N LYS A 102 -32.66 -0.47 25.35
CA LYS A 102 -32.75 -0.33 26.81
C LYS A 102 -33.77 0.74 27.19
N GLU A 103 -33.77 1.89 26.53
CA GLU A 103 -34.76 2.96 26.76
C GLU A 103 -36.19 2.49 26.46
N ILE A 104 -36.41 1.75 25.38
CA ILE A 104 -37.72 1.15 25.06
C ILE A 104 -38.14 0.14 26.12
N GLY A 105 -37.21 -0.68 26.63
CA GLY A 105 -37.47 -1.61 27.71
C GLY A 105 -37.91 -0.90 28.99
N ILE A 106 -37.19 0.16 29.37
CA ILE A 106 -37.50 1.00 30.54
C ILE A 106 -38.84 1.71 30.38
N LEU A 107 -39.15 2.26 29.20
CA LEU A 107 -40.42 2.93 28.92
C LEU A 107 -41.59 1.94 28.97
N ARG A 108 -41.40 0.70 28.52
CA ARG A 108 -42.42 -0.35 28.58
C ARG A 108 -42.68 -0.81 30.02
N GLU A 109 -41.63 -0.94 30.82
CA GLU A 109 -41.76 -1.26 32.24
C GLU A 109 -42.47 -0.15 33.01
N LYS A 110 -42.13 1.11 32.74
CA LYS A 110 -42.84 2.27 33.29
C LYS A 110 -44.31 2.30 32.91
N LEU A 111 -44.64 2.01 31.65
CA LEU A 111 -46.03 1.94 31.18
C LEU A 111 -46.82 0.83 31.89
N LEU A 112 -46.22 -0.35 32.10
CA LEU A 112 -46.84 -1.43 32.85
C LEU A 112 -47.06 -1.07 34.32
N GLN A 113 -46.12 -0.37 34.95
CA GLN A 113 -46.27 0.10 36.34
C GLN A 113 -47.35 1.17 36.47
N THR A 114 -47.43 2.12 35.52
CA THR A 114 -48.48 3.14 35.53
C THR A 114 -49.86 2.55 35.25
N GLU A 115 -49.97 1.56 34.36
CA GLU A 115 -51.21 0.81 34.14
C GLU A 115 -51.66 0.05 35.41
N ALA A 116 -50.73 -0.64 36.08
CA ALA A 116 -51.02 -1.35 37.33
C ALA A 116 -51.53 -0.39 38.44
N THR A 117 -50.86 0.75 38.64
CA THR A 117 -51.28 1.76 39.62
C THR A 117 -52.62 2.44 39.26
N ALA A 118 -52.91 2.62 37.98
CA ALA A 118 -54.22 3.09 37.51
C ALA A 118 -55.33 2.05 37.80
N THR A 119 -55.06 0.75 37.63
CA THR A 119 -56.02 -0.30 37.98
C THR A 119 -56.27 -0.37 39.49
N GLU A 120 -55.23 -0.30 40.31
CA GLU A 120 -55.35 -0.34 41.77
C GLU A 120 -56.12 0.87 42.32
N SER A 121 -55.87 2.07 41.77
CA SER A 121 -56.62 3.28 42.16
C SER A 121 -58.08 3.23 41.70
N ARG A 122 -58.38 2.65 40.54
CA ARG A 122 -59.76 2.39 40.07
C ARG A 122 -60.49 1.40 40.97
N ASP A 123 -59.81 0.33 41.40
CA ASP A 123 -60.40 -0.66 42.32
C ASP A 123 -60.68 -0.07 43.70
N LYS A 124 -59.76 0.74 44.23
CA LYS A 124 -59.98 1.52 45.46
C LYS A 124 -61.17 2.47 45.32
N ALA A 125 -61.31 3.17 44.20
CA ALA A 125 -62.46 4.05 43.95
C ALA A 125 -63.79 3.28 43.92
N ASN A 126 -63.82 2.10 43.28
CA ASN A 126 -65.00 1.22 43.26
C ASN A 126 -65.35 0.70 44.66
N GLN A 127 -64.34 0.35 45.47
CA GLN A 127 -64.52 -0.07 46.85
C GLN A 127 -65.09 1.07 47.71
N LEU A 128 -64.57 2.29 47.58
CA LEU A 128 -65.10 3.48 48.26
C LEU A 128 -66.52 3.82 47.84
N LEU A 129 -66.87 3.60 46.56
CA LEU A 129 -68.22 3.81 46.06
C LEU A 129 -69.19 2.77 46.66
N SER A 130 -68.80 1.50 46.72
CA SER A 130 -69.58 0.46 47.39
C SER A 130 -69.75 0.74 48.90
N GLN A 131 -68.72 1.26 49.56
CA GLN A 131 -68.81 1.69 50.96
C GLN A 131 -69.77 2.86 51.13
N ASN A 132 -69.75 3.85 50.24
CA ASN A 132 -70.70 4.96 50.24
C ASN A 132 -72.16 4.49 50.10
N GLU A 133 -72.44 3.56 49.18
CA GLU A 133 -73.79 2.99 49.01
C GLU A 133 -74.24 2.21 50.27
N ASN A 134 -73.33 1.46 50.91
CA ASN A 134 -73.63 0.74 52.16
C ASN A 134 -73.88 1.71 53.33
N LEU A 135 -73.05 2.74 53.49
CA LEU A 135 -73.22 3.77 54.52
C LEU A 135 -74.54 4.54 54.32
N LYS A 136 -74.91 4.84 53.07
CA LYS A 136 -76.19 5.45 52.72
C LYS A 136 -77.39 4.55 53.08
N ALA A 137 -77.30 3.25 52.79
CA ALA A 137 -78.33 2.28 53.17
C ALA A 137 -78.44 2.08 54.71
N GLN A 138 -77.33 2.24 55.44
CA GLN A 138 -77.34 2.25 56.90
C GLN A 138 -77.98 3.54 57.44
N LEU A 139 -77.66 4.70 56.87
CA LEU A 139 -78.24 5.99 57.26
C LEU A 139 -79.78 6.01 57.12
N GLU A 140 -80.32 5.44 56.04
CA GLU A 140 -81.77 5.30 55.83
C GLU A 140 -82.44 4.46 56.94
N LYS A 141 -81.76 3.39 57.42
CA LYS A 141 -82.26 2.52 58.50
C LYS A 141 -82.21 3.16 59.89
N PHE A 142 -81.33 4.13 60.11
CA PHE A 142 -81.10 4.75 61.42
C PHE A 142 -81.96 5.99 61.71
N SER A 143 -82.81 6.42 60.77
CA SER A 143 -83.69 7.61 60.90
C SER A 143 -84.91 7.46 61.85
N ALA A 144 -84.84 6.57 62.85
CA ALA A 144 -85.96 6.28 63.77
C ALA A 144 -85.71 6.32 65.33
N SER A 145 -84.60 6.79 65.91
CA SER A 145 -84.52 7.10 67.37
C SER A 145 -83.41 8.09 67.84
N SER A 146 -83.75 8.97 68.79
CA SER A 146 -82.97 10.14 69.31
C SER A 146 -81.53 9.94 69.86
N ALA A 147 -80.93 8.75 69.83
CA ALA A 147 -79.46 8.59 69.95
C ALA A 147 -78.72 8.97 68.63
N GLU A 148 -79.51 9.20 67.57
CA GLU A 148 -79.19 9.58 66.20
C GLU A 148 -78.16 10.68 65.96
N ASN A 149 -78.06 11.72 66.81
CA ASN A 149 -77.33 12.93 66.39
C ASN A 149 -75.81 12.83 66.48
N ALA A 150 -75.26 12.03 67.40
CA ALA A 150 -73.81 11.91 67.57
C ALA A 150 -73.19 10.93 66.56
N GLU A 151 -73.77 9.74 66.40
CA GLU A 151 -73.32 8.73 65.43
C GLU A 151 -73.58 9.19 63.98
N ALA A 152 -74.70 9.85 63.69
CA ALA A 152 -74.93 10.43 62.37
C ALA A 152 -73.96 11.60 62.05
N ALA A 153 -73.51 12.35 63.05
CA ALA A 153 -72.50 13.38 62.86
C ALA A 153 -71.11 12.78 62.56
N GLU A 154 -70.76 11.65 63.20
CA GLU A 154 -69.52 10.93 62.93
C GLU A 154 -69.53 10.29 61.54
N LEU A 155 -70.63 9.64 61.15
CA LEU A 155 -70.82 9.08 59.81
C LEU A 155 -70.77 10.17 58.73
N ARG A 156 -71.37 11.34 58.96
CA ARG A 156 -71.24 12.49 58.05
C ARG A 156 -69.80 12.98 57.92
N THR A 157 -69.05 12.98 59.01
CA THR A 157 -67.63 13.37 59.00
C THR A 157 -66.79 12.36 58.21
N GLN A 158 -67.07 11.08 58.34
CA GLN A 158 -66.42 10.02 57.55
C GLN A 158 -66.79 10.14 56.06
N LEU A 159 -68.05 10.38 55.72
CA LEU A 159 -68.48 10.59 54.34
C LEU A 159 -67.76 11.77 53.69
N VAL A 160 -67.61 12.90 54.40
CA VAL A 160 -66.88 14.07 53.88
C VAL A 160 -65.40 13.75 53.67
N LYS A 161 -64.77 13.00 54.58
CA LYS A 161 -63.37 12.54 54.41
C LYS A 161 -63.23 11.62 53.20
N LEU A 162 -64.07 10.60 53.09
CA LEU A 162 -64.06 9.66 51.96
C LEU A 162 -64.34 10.36 50.62
N GLN A 163 -65.21 11.36 50.61
CA GLN A 163 -65.48 12.18 49.43
C GLN A 163 -64.25 13.03 49.04
N GLY A 164 -63.52 13.55 50.03
CA GLY A 164 -62.23 14.22 49.83
C GLY A 164 -61.18 13.27 49.24
N ASP A 165 -61.05 12.08 49.80
CA ASP A 165 -60.11 11.06 49.33
C ASP A 165 -60.45 10.57 47.92
N LEU A 166 -61.74 10.39 47.60
CA LEU A 166 -62.21 10.08 46.25
C LEU A 166 -61.83 11.17 45.25
N LYS A 167 -61.98 12.44 45.61
CA LYS A 167 -61.62 13.57 44.74
C LYS A 167 -60.12 13.61 44.47
N ILE A 168 -59.30 13.36 45.49
CA ILE A 168 -57.83 13.28 45.36
C ILE A 168 -57.47 12.10 44.45
N SER A 169 -58.04 10.92 44.70
CA SER A 169 -57.82 9.73 43.87
C SER A 169 -58.21 9.96 42.42
N ASN A 170 -59.36 10.61 42.16
CA ASN A 170 -59.81 10.90 40.79
C ASN A 170 -58.84 11.85 40.07
N SER A 171 -58.34 12.87 40.77
CA SER A 171 -57.32 13.78 40.21
C SER A 171 -55.98 13.09 39.93
N ALA A 172 -55.64 12.04 40.69
CA ALA A 172 -54.44 11.23 40.45
C ALA A 172 -54.63 10.31 39.23
N VAL A 173 -55.81 9.72 39.06
CA VAL A 173 -56.18 8.91 37.88
C VAL A 173 -56.11 9.74 36.60
N GLU A 174 -56.68 10.96 36.60
CA GLU A 174 -56.62 11.85 35.43
C GLU A 174 -55.18 12.20 35.03
N LYS A 175 -54.29 12.41 36.02
CA LYS A 175 -52.86 12.63 35.78
C LYS A 175 -52.20 11.38 35.17
N ALA A 176 -52.43 10.20 35.75
CA ALA A 176 -51.88 8.94 35.24
C ALA A 176 -52.35 8.64 33.81
N GLU A 177 -53.62 8.90 33.49
CA GLU A 177 -54.14 8.76 32.11
C GLU A 177 -53.48 9.72 31.12
N SER A 178 -53.17 10.95 31.55
CA SER A 178 -52.46 11.92 30.70
C SER A 178 -51.02 11.50 30.44
N GLU A 179 -50.33 10.95 31.45
CA GLU A 179 -48.97 10.41 31.31
C GLU A 179 -48.95 9.18 30.41
N LEU A 180 -49.92 8.28 30.53
CA LEU A 180 -50.05 7.09 29.67
C LEU A 180 -50.24 7.50 28.20
N LYS A 181 -51.08 8.50 27.93
CA LYS A 181 -51.25 9.05 26.57
C LYS A 181 -49.95 9.61 26.01
N ASN A 182 -49.19 10.35 26.81
CA ASN A 182 -47.89 10.90 26.38
C ASN A 182 -46.88 9.78 26.08
N LEU A 183 -46.78 8.77 26.94
CA LEU A 183 -45.89 7.63 26.75
C LEU A 183 -46.24 6.81 25.50
N LEU A 184 -47.53 6.66 25.18
CA LEU A 184 -47.95 6.00 23.94
C LEU A 184 -47.52 6.78 22.69
N ILE A 185 -47.60 8.11 22.72
CA ILE A 185 -47.14 8.97 21.62
C ILE A 185 -45.63 8.82 21.44
N GLU A 186 -44.86 8.84 22.53
CA GLU A 186 -43.41 8.63 22.49
C GLU A 186 -43.05 7.23 21.98
N GLN A 187 -43.72 6.18 22.45
CA GLN A 187 -43.52 4.81 21.96
C GLN A 187 -43.74 4.72 20.45
N LYS A 188 -44.81 5.34 19.94
CA LYS A 188 -45.09 5.37 18.51
C LYS A 188 -43.99 6.08 17.74
N LYS A 189 -43.55 7.25 18.20
CA LYS A 189 -42.47 8.02 17.57
C LYS A 189 -41.17 7.21 17.52
N VAL A 190 -40.78 6.58 18.62
CA VAL A 190 -39.57 5.74 18.69
C VAL A 190 -39.69 4.54 17.74
N SER A 191 -40.88 3.95 17.61
CA SER A 191 -41.09 2.83 16.67
C SER A 191 -40.91 3.23 15.20
N GLU A 192 -41.32 4.44 14.83
CA GLU A 192 -41.15 4.99 13.48
C GLU A 192 -39.67 5.30 13.19
N GLU A 193 -38.96 5.87 14.18
CA GLU A 193 -37.52 6.11 14.08
C GLU A 193 -36.72 4.81 13.95
N LEU A 194 -37.10 3.76 14.69
CA LEU A 194 -36.51 2.43 14.56
C LEU A 194 -36.74 1.82 13.17
N ALA A 195 -37.95 1.96 12.60
CA ALA A 195 -38.22 1.49 11.25
C ALA A 195 -37.37 2.22 10.21
N ALA A 196 -37.21 3.54 10.35
CA ALA A 196 -36.35 4.33 9.48
C ALA A 196 -34.86 3.95 9.61
N ALA A 197 -34.40 3.67 10.83
CA ALA A 197 -33.03 3.21 11.08
C ALA A 197 -32.75 1.84 10.44
N ARG A 198 -33.70 0.89 10.52
CA ARG A 198 -33.59 -0.42 9.86
C ARG A 198 -33.47 -0.32 8.35
N ASN A 199 -34.31 0.49 7.71
CA ASN A 199 -34.23 0.70 6.25
C ASN A 199 -32.88 1.28 5.81
N LYS A 200 -32.29 2.18 6.61
CA LYS A 200 -30.95 2.72 6.35
C LYS A 200 -29.86 1.67 6.52
N LEU A 201 -29.99 0.79 7.52
CA LEU A 201 -29.08 -0.33 7.74
C LEU A 201 -29.11 -1.31 6.55
N ASP A 202 -30.31 -1.71 6.10
CA ASP A 202 -30.46 -2.61 4.94
C ASP A 202 -29.83 -2.02 3.68
N LYS A 203 -29.98 -0.70 3.47
CA LYS A 203 -29.33 -0.01 2.37
C LYS A 203 -27.80 -0.06 2.51
N ALA A 204 -27.27 0.27 3.69
CA ALA A 204 -25.84 0.25 3.95
C ALA A 204 -25.24 -1.15 3.82
N GLU A 205 -25.96 -2.20 4.22
CA GLU A 205 -25.53 -3.59 4.03
C GLU A 205 -25.46 -3.97 2.55
N ASN A 206 -26.44 -3.55 1.74
CA ASN A 206 -26.42 -3.79 0.31
C ASN A 206 -25.28 -3.05 -0.38
N ASP A 207 -25.05 -1.79 -0.03
CA ASP A 207 -23.92 -1.00 -0.54
C ASP A 207 -22.58 -1.63 -0.12
N SER A 208 -22.47 -2.17 1.09
CA SER A 208 -21.28 -2.90 1.54
C SER A 208 -21.04 -4.17 0.72
N ARG A 209 -22.11 -4.92 0.39
CA ARG A 209 -22.01 -6.12 -0.46
C ARG A 209 -21.54 -5.80 -1.88
N THR A 210 -22.02 -4.71 -2.48
CA THR A 210 -21.57 -4.30 -3.83
C THR A 210 -20.12 -3.86 -3.81
N ILE A 211 -19.73 -3.03 -2.83
CA ILE A 211 -18.33 -2.60 -2.64
C ILE A 211 -17.42 -3.81 -2.45
N LYS A 212 -17.83 -4.80 -1.66
CA LYS A 212 -17.05 -6.03 -1.45
C LYS A 212 -16.83 -6.79 -2.75
N LYS A 213 -17.87 -6.95 -3.58
CA LYS A 213 -17.77 -7.62 -4.89
C LYS A 213 -16.82 -6.87 -5.83
N ASP A 214 -16.87 -5.55 -5.84
CA ASP A 214 -15.96 -4.73 -6.65
C ASP A 214 -14.51 -4.80 -6.13
N ALA A 215 -14.32 -4.86 -4.82
CA ALA A 215 -13.01 -5.07 -4.20
C ALA A 215 -12.42 -6.46 -4.56
N GLU A 216 -13.23 -7.52 -4.56
CA GLU A 216 -12.80 -8.85 -4.98
C GLU A 216 -12.41 -8.88 -6.47
N LYS A 217 -13.18 -8.18 -7.32
CA LYS A 217 -12.87 -8.05 -8.75
C LYS A 217 -11.55 -7.30 -8.99
N THR A 218 -11.34 -6.18 -8.29
CA THR A 218 -10.10 -5.41 -8.41
C THR A 218 -8.89 -6.17 -7.86
N ALA A 219 -9.04 -6.93 -6.77
CA ALA A 219 -8.00 -7.82 -6.27
C ALA A 219 -7.64 -8.92 -7.29
N GLY A 220 -8.63 -9.49 -7.99
CA GLY A 220 -8.39 -10.43 -9.09
C GLY A 220 -7.62 -9.81 -10.26
N GLN A 221 -7.98 -8.59 -10.65
CA GLN A 221 -7.25 -7.84 -11.70
C GLN A 221 -5.81 -7.53 -11.28
N LEU A 222 -5.58 -7.15 -10.03
CA LEU A 222 -4.25 -6.88 -9.51
C LEU A 222 -3.36 -8.13 -9.55
N LYS A 223 -3.91 -9.30 -9.19
CA LYS A 223 -3.20 -10.57 -9.26
C LYS A 223 -2.80 -10.92 -10.70
N ASN A 224 -3.68 -10.70 -11.66
CA ASN A 224 -3.38 -10.94 -13.08
C ASN A 224 -2.28 -9.98 -13.58
N ALA A 225 -2.39 -8.68 -13.28
CA ALA A 225 -1.38 -7.69 -13.62
C ALA A 225 -0.01 -8.01 -13.00
N GLN A 226 0.01 -8.53 -11.77
CA GLN A 226 1.24 -8.97 -11.10
C GLN A 226 1.88 -10.18 -11.81
N SER A 227 1.06 -11.13 -12.29
CA SER A 227 1.54 -12.26 -13.09
C SER A 227 2.13 -11.80 -14.42
N GLU A 228 1.47 -10.87 -15.13
CA GLU A 228 1.96 -10.31 -16.39
C GLU A 228 3.27 -9.51 -16.18
N LEU A 229 3.39 -8.78 -15.07
CA LEU A 229 4.61 -8.05 -14.74
C LEU A 229 5.77 -9.01 -14.49
N SER A 230 5.53 -10.14 -13.81
CA SER A 230 6.56 -11.16 -13.58
C SER A 230 7.07 -11.73 -14.90
N SER A 231 6.16 -12.14 -15.80
CA SER A 231 6.56 -12.69 -17.10
C SER A 231 7.31 -11.66 -17.95
N LYS A 232 6.88 -10.38 -17.94
CA LYS A 232 7.59 -9.31 -18.64
C LYS A 232 8.96 -9.01 -18.04
N THR A 233 9.13 -9.18 -16.74
CA THR A 233 10.43 -9.02 -16.07
C THR A 233 11.40 -10.12 -16.49
N GLU A 234 10.93 -11.36 -16.62
CA GLU A 234 11.72 -12.49 -17.12
C GLU A 234 12.11 -12.29 -18.60
N GLU A 235 11.15 -11.87 -19.45
CA GLU A 235 11.43 -11.51 -20.84
C GLU A 235 12.51 -10.41 -20.92
N ALA A 236 12.39 -9.34 -20.13
CA ALA A 236 13.36 -8.25 -20.09
C ALA A 236 14.75 -8.71 -19.62
N ALA A 237 14.83 -9.63 -18.65
CA ALA A 237 16.10 -10.21 -18.21
C ALA A 237 16.77 -11.03 -19.33
N SER A 238 15.99 -11.80 -20.08
CA SER A 238 16.48 -12.58 -21.21
C SER A 238 17.02 -11.71 -22.34
N LEU A 239 16.30 -10.64 -22.69
CA LEU A 239 16.73 -9.67 -23.71
C LEU A 239 17.99 -8.92 -23.28
N ARG A 240 18.13 -8.55 -22.00
CA ARG A 240 19.36 -7.93 -21.49
C ARG A 240 20.57 -8.84 -21.66
N LYS A 241 20.42 -10.14 -21.40
CA LYS A 241 21.48 -11.13 -21.61
C LYS A 241 21.88 -11.24 -23.08
N GLN A 242 20.90 -11.26 -23.99
CA GLN A 242 21.17 -11.28 -25.43
C GLN A 242 21.88 -10.00 -25.90
N ILE A 243 21.49 -8.84 -25.39
CA ILE A 243 22.16 -7.56 -25.71
C ILE A 243 23.61 -7.58 -25.22
N GLU A 244 23.86 -8.10 -24.02
CA GLU A 244 25.22 -8.23 -23.48
C GLU A 244 26.10 -9.15 -24.34
N GLU A 245 25.55 -10.28 -24.77
CA GLU A 245 26.23 -11.23 -25.66
C GLU A 245 26.57 -10.60 -27.02
N LEU A 246 25.59 -9.98 -27.69
CA LEU A 246 25.79 -9.26 -28.94
C LEU A 246 26.77 -8.09 -28.80
N THR A 247 26.76 -7.40 -27.66
CA THR A 247 27.71 -6.31 -27.38
C THR A 247 29.14 -6.84 -27.27
N ASN A 248 29.33 -8.01 -26.67
CA ASN A 248 30.64 -8.64 -26.55
C ASN A 248 31.14 -9.15 -27.90
N GLU A 249 30.26 -9.74 -28.72
CA GLU A 249 30.57 -10.14 -30.09
C GLU A 249 30.97 -8.93 -30.95
N LEU A 250 30.22 -7.82 -30.85
CA LEU A 250 30.56 -6.59 -31.56
C LEU A 250 31.92 -6.05 -31.14
N LYS A 251 32.23 -6.03 -29.83
CA LYS A 251 33.54 -5.60 -29.32
C LYS A 251 34.67 -6.48 -29.83
N ALA A 252 34.46 -7.80 -29.87
CA ALA A 252 35.44 -8.74 -30.41
C ALA A 252 35.68 -8.49 -31.91
N ALA A 253 34.61 -8.37 -32.70
CA ALA A 253 34.69 -8.07 -34.13
C ALA A 253 35.36 -6.72 -34.41
N GLN A 254 35.08 -5.70 -33.60
CA GLN A 254 35.72 -4.38 -33.70
C GLN A 254 37.21 -4.43 -33.33
N ALA A 255 37.59 -5.23 -32.33
CA ALA A 255 38.98 -5.42 -31.95
C ALA A 255 39.77 -6.12 -33.07
N ASP A 256 39.15 -7.08 -33.76
CA ASP A 256 39.76 -7.73 -34.92
C ASP A 256 39.91 -6.76 -36.10
N ALA A 257 38.89 -5.95 -36.39
CA ALA A 257 38.90 -4.95 -37.48
C ALA A 257 39.92 -3.81 -37.26
N ARG A 258 40.17 -3.40 -36.01
CA ARG A 258 41.19 -2.37 -35.66
C ARG A 258 42.61 -2.93 -35.57
N GLY A 259 42.80 -4.12 -36.09
CA GLY A 259 44.07 -4.77 -36.15
C GLY A 259 44.36 -5.56 -34.87
N GLY A 260 43.58 -6.63 -34.67
CA GLY A 260 43.73 -7.57 -33.56
C GLY A 260 45.13 -8.22 -33.51
N LYS A 261 45.28 -9.33 -32.79
CA LYS A 261 46.58 -9.99 -32.51
C LYS A 261 47.48 -10.28 -33.74
N ASN A 262 46.93 -10.21 -34.96
CA ASN A 262 47.61 -10.47 -36.22
C ASN A 262 47.88 -9.21 -37.07
N ALA A 263 47.57 -8.00 -36.60
CA ALA A 263 47.81 -6.81 -37.40
C ALA A 263 49.23 -6.28 -37.30
N VAL A 264 49.69 -5.71 -38.41
CA VAL A 264 50.99 -5.07 -38.51
C VAL A 264 51.04 -3.88 -37.55
N PRO A 265 52.03 -3.80 -36.64
CA PRO A 265 52.13 -2.70 -35.70
C PRO A 265 52.16 -1.34 -36.42
N PRO A 266 51.48 -0.29 -35.91
CA PRO A 266 51.48 1.05 -36.50
C PRO A 266 52.87 1.61 -36.78
N ALA A 267 53.86 1.24 -35.97
CA ALA A 267 55.26 1.63 -36.15
C ALA A 267 55.87 1.12 -37.47
N ALA A 268 55.46 -0.05 -37.96
CA ALA A 268 55.98 -0.60 -39.22
C ALA A 268 55.48 0.20 -40.43
N TYR A 269 54.23 0.65 -40.42
CA TYR A 269 53.70 1.55 -41.44
C TYR A 269 54.42 2.90 -41.43
N GLN A 270 54.69 3.45 -40.23
CA GLN A 270 55.40 4.71 -40.10
C GLN A 270 56.81 4.65 -40.69
N ILE A 271 57.54 3.55 -40.44
CA ILE A 271 58.88 3.35 -40.98
C ILE A 271 58.84 3.21 -42.51
N LEU A 272 57.91 2.42 -43.05
CA LEU A 272 57.74 2.26 -44.49
C LEU A 272 57.39 3.59 -45.17
N TYR A 273 56.50 4.38 -44.55
CA TYR A 273 56.14 5.72 -45.02
C TYR A 273 57.35 6.65 -45.12
N LEU A 274 58.23 6.67 -44.10
CA LEU A 274 59.43 7.50 -44.11
C LEU A 274 60.40 7.09 -45.23
N PHE A 275 60.61 5.79 -45.45
CA PHE A 275 61.43 5.30 -46.57
C PHE A 275 60.83 5.63 -47.93
N GLN A 276 59.51 5.56 -48.07
CA GLN A 276 58.84 5.90 -49.32
C GLN A 276 58.91 7.41 -49.59
N LYS A 277 58.65 8.23 -48.57
CA LYS A 277 58.66 9.69 -48.67
C LYS A 277 60.03 10.25 -49.04
N GLU A 278 61.10 9.75 -48.40
CA GLU A 278 62.45 10.30 -48.57
C GLU A 278 63.25 9.58 -49.67
N GLY A 279 62.89 8.32 -50.00
CA GLY A 279 63.71 7.48 -50.88
C GLY A 279 62.96 6.72 -51.96
N ARG A 280 61.64 6.87 -52.11
CA ARG A 280 60.81 6.11 -53.08
C ARG A 280 61.10 4.60 -53.07
N LEU A 281 61.31 4.05 -51.88
CA LEU A 281 61.78 2.66 -51.70
C LEU A 281 60.88 1.63 -52.39
N ILE A 282 59.55 1.79 -52.33
CA ILE A 282 58.60 0.87 -52.96
C ILE A 282 58.75 0.91 -54.48
N ASP A 283 58.92 2.09 -55.07
CA ASP A 283 59.08 2.26 -56.51
C ASP A 283 60.39 1.62 -56.97
N LEU A 284 61.48 1.88 -56.24
CA LEU A 284 62.78 1.26 -56.48
C LEU A 284 62.70 -0.27 -56.45
N LEU A 285 62.01 -0.84 -55.46
CA LEU A 285 61.87 -2.30 -55.33
C LEU A 285 60.92 -2.92 -56.36
N LYS A 286 59.96 -2.16 -56.87
CA LYS A 286 59.04 -2.63 -57.93
C LYS A 286 59.65 -2.54 -59.33
N GLU A 287 60.67 -1.72 -59.52
CA GLU A 287 61.37 -1.59 -60.80
C GLU A 287 61.91 -2.94 -61.28
N ASP A 288 61.75 -3.24 -62.58
CA ASP A 288 62.34 -4.43 -63.17
C ASP A 288 63.79 -4.15 -63.58
N VAL A 289 64.72 -4.68 -62.79
CA VAL A 289 66.16 -4.48 -63.01
C VAL A 289 66.81 -5.60 -63.85
N SER A 290 66.01 -6.54 -64.39
CA SER A 290 66.54 -7.68 -65.16
C SER A 290 67.24 -7.28 -66.47
N GLY A 291 66.89 -6.12 -67.03
CA GLY A 291 67.44 -5.61 -68.29
C GLY A 291 68.78 -4.87 -68.17
N TYR A 292 69.27 -4.59 -66.97
CA TYR A 292 70.54 -3.88 -66.77
C TYR A 292 71.72 -4.85 -66.70
N ASP A 293 72.85 -4.47 -67.33
CA ASP A 293 74.10 -5.23 -67.24
C ASP A 293 74.74 -5.16 -65.85
N ASP A 294 75.64 -6.12 -65.57
CA ASP A 294 76.30 -6.26 -64.28
C ASP A 294 77.31 -5.11 -64.00
N GLU A 295 77.75 -4.41 -65.03
CA GLU A 295 78.68 -3.28 -64.94
C GLU A 295 77.96 -2.02 -64.45
N THR A 296 76.70 -1.84 -64.84
CA THR A 296 75.84 -0.70 -64.52
C THR A 296 75.09 -0.89 -63.21
N LEU A 297 74.51 -2.07 -62.98
CA LEU A 297 73.72 -2.36 -61.78
C LEU A 297 74.58 -2.86 -60.62
N GLY A 298 75.73 -3.46 -60.91
CA GLY A 298 76.54 -4.20 -59.95
C GLY A 298 75.96 -5.60 -59.68
N GLY A 299 76.70 -6.64 -60.05
CA GLY A 299 76.22 -8.04 -59.97
C GLY A 299 75.75 -8.52 -58.59
N ALA A 300 76.16 -7.86 -57.50
CA ALA A 300 75.73 -8.19 -56.12
C ALA A 300 74.37 -7.58 -55.74
N ILE A 301 73.90 -6.53 -56.44
CA ILE A 301 72.67 -5.81 -56.10
C ILE A 301 71.42 -6.56 -56.58
N ARG A 302 71.50 -7.20 -57.76
CA ARG A 302 70.38 -7.95 -58.36
C ARG A 302 69.71 -8.96 -57.40
N PRO A 303 70.43 -9.88 -56.73
CA PRO A 303 69.79 -10.84 -55.81
C PRO A 303 69.18 -10.17 -54.56
N ILE A 304 69.74 -9.04 -54.11
CA ILE A 304 69.21 -8.28 -52.97
C ILE A 304 67.89 -7.60 -53.36
N HIS A 305 67.87 -6.95 -54.53
CA HIS A 305 66.69 -6.30 -55.09
C HIS A 305 65.55 -7.30 -55.29
N GLU A 306 65.81 -8.42 -55.99
CA GLU A 306 64.81 -9.47 -56.21
C GLU A 306 64.28 -10.07 -54.91
N GLY A 307 65.15 -10.25 -53.91
CA GLY A 307 64.75 -10.73 -52.58
C GLY A 307 63.81 -9.75 -51.87
N CYS A 308 64.13 -8.46 -51.91
CA CYS A 308 63.29 -7.41 -51.34
C CYS A 308 61.94 -7.28 -52.09
N ARG A 309 61.94 -7.40 -53.41
CA ARG A 309 60.72 -7.39 -54.24
C ARG A 309 59.79 -8.54 -53.90
N LYS A 310 60.31 -9.77 -53.83
CA LYS A 310 59.52 -10.94 -53.43
C LYS A 310 58.92 -10.80 -52.03
N LEU A 311 59.73 -10.34 -51.06
CA LEU A 311 59.24 -10.12 -49.70
C LEU A 311 58.09 -9.09 -49.65
N LEU A 312 58.19 -8.03 -50.46
CA LEU A 312 57.18 -7.00 -50.57
C LEU A 312 55.87 -7.56 -51.17
N GLU A 313 55.94 -8.37 -52.22
CA GLU A 313 54.78 -9.05 -52.82
C GLU A 313 54.14 -10.09 -51.87
N ASP A 314 54.94 -10.82 -51.10
CA ASP A 314 54.46 -11.85 -50.17
C ASP A 314 53.76 -11.27 -48.92
N ARG A 315 54.15 -10.06 -48.50
CA ARG A 315 53.73 -9.48 -47.21
C ARG A 315 52.79 -8.29 -47.35
N LEU A 316 52.74 -7.63 -48.50
CA LEU A 316 51.95 -6.43 -48.71
C LEU A 316 51.08 -6.57 -49.97
N ILE A 317 49.82 -6.18 -49.84
CA ILE A 317 48.92 -5.96 -50.98
C ILE A 317 48.94 -4.44 -51.21
N LEU A 318 49.49 -4.01 -52.35
CA LEU A 318 49.61 -2.59 -52.71
C LEU A 318 48.59 -2.25 -53.79
N GLU A 319 47.75 -1.27 -53.51
CA GLU A 319 46.75 -0.75 -54.43
C GLU A 319 47.03 0.73 -54.75
N PRO A 320 46.82 1.16 -56.01
CA PRO A 320 46.95 2.56 -56.36
C PRO A 320 45.86 3.40 -55.67
N VAL A 321 46.25 4.58 -55.16
CA VAL A 321 45.31 5.51 -54.52
C VAL A 321 44.42 6.20 -55.56
N LEU A 322 44.96 6.49 -56.74
CA LEU A 322 44.25 6.98 -57.92
C LEU A 322 44.62 6.10 -59.10
N ASN A 323 43.64 5.73 -59.91
CA ASN A 323 43.82 4.85 -61.07
C ASN A 323 44.29 5.59 -62.34
N GLU A 324 44.40 6.92 -62.28
CA GLU A 324 44.81 7.78 -63.40
C GLU A 324 46.33 7.71 -63.60
N GLU A 325 46.79 7.88 -64.85
CA GLU A 325 48.23 7.87 -65.16
C GLU A 325 48.95 9.09 -64.56
N GLU A 326 50.22 8.93 -64.21
CA GLU A 326 51.05 10.01 -63.67
C GLU A 326 51.09 11.19 -64.65
N GLY A 327 50.66 12.37 -64.19
CA GLY A 327 50.55 13.59 -65.01
C GLY A 327 49.16 13.87 -65.57
N SER A 328 48.16 13.02 -65.29
CA SER A 328 46.76 13.26 -65.66
C SER A 328 46.13 14.35 -64.79
N GLU A 329 45.25 15.18 -65.38
CA GLU A 329 44.43 16.13 -64.63
C GLU A 329 43.31 15.40 -63.88
N VAL A 330 43.23 15.55 -62.56
CA VAL A 330 42.25 14.86 -61.71
C VAL A 330 41.41 15.89 -60.99
N THR A 331 40.10 15.88 -61.23
CA THR A 331 39.19 16.80 -60.53
C THR A 331 38.68 16.19 -59.22
N LEU A 332 38.93 16.87 -58.11
CA LEU A 332 38.51 16.46 -56.76
C LEU A 332 37.49 17.46 -56.21
N ASP A 333 36.30 16.97 -55.87
CA ASP A 333 35.20 17.78 -55.34
C ASP A 333 35.38 18.17 -53.86
N GLU A 334 35.88 17.24 -53.05
CA GLU A 334 36.13 17.40 -51.62
C GLU A 334 37.45 16.71 -51.24
N ILE A 335 38.16 17.25 -50.25
CA ILE A 335 39.48 16.76 -49.86
C ILE A 335 39.46 16.32 -48.41
N ASP A 336 39.80 15.05 -48.20
CA ASP A 336 40.19 14.55 -46.90
C ASP A 336 41.73 14.69 -46.75
N PRO A 337 42.22 15.52 -45.81
CA PRO A 337 43.65 15.74 -45.59
C PRO A 337 44.43 14.48 -45.17
N GLU A 338 43.74 13.44 -44.69
CA GLU A 338 44.37 12.15 -44.36
C GLU A 338 44.59 11.27 -45.60
N SER A 339 43.86 11.53 -46.71
CA SER A 339 43.95 10.75 -47.95
C SER A 339 44.72 11.47 -49.07
N ILE A 340 44.54 12.78 -49.23
CA ILE A 340 45.12 13.57 -50.34
C ILE A 340 45.68 14.89 -49.81
N LYS A 341 46.98 15.14 -50.05
CA LYS A 341 47.64 16.40 -49.70
C LYS A 341 47.92 17.23 -50.95
N LEU A 342 47.29 18.40 -51.05
CA LEU A 342 47.58 19.35 -52.12
C LEU A 342 48.88 20.12 -51.85
N SER A 343 49.60 20.44 -52.92
CA SER A 343 50.81 21.25 -52.89
C SER A 343 50.81 22.28 -54.03
N GLY A 344 51.32 23.49 -53.78
CA GLY A 344 51.34 24.59 -54.76
C GLY A 344 50.36 25.72 -54.42
N SER A 345 49.90 26.45 -55.43
CA SER A 345 48.91 27.53 -55.29
C SER A 345 47.49 26.97 -55.27
N VAL A 346 47.04 26.56 -54.09
CA VAL A 346 45.75 25.86 -53.89
C VAL A 346 44.63 26.86 -53.58
N PRO A 347 43.47 26.81 -54.27
CA PRO A 347 42.32 27.68 -53.99
C PRO A 347 41.64 27.34 -52.64
N ALA A 348 40.94 28.31 -52.05
CA ALA A 348 40.33 28.17 -50.71
C ALA A 348 39.15 27.18 -50.64
N SER A 349 38.55 26.84 -51.78
CA SER A 349 37.48 25.84 -51.89
C SER A 349 37.52 25.20 -53.27
N GLY A 350 37.16 23.91 -53.35
CA GLY A 350 37.14 23.13 -54.59
C GLY A 350 36.12 23.61 -55.63
N PRO A 351 36.07 22.95 -56.81
CA PRO A 351 36.83 21.75 -57.15
C PRO A 351 38.31 22.02 -57.38
N TYR A 352 39.15 21.05 -57.01
CA TYR A 352 40.59 21.10 -57.20
C TYR A 352 40.94 20.30 -58.45
N THR A 353 41.79 20.84 -59.32
CA THR A 353 42.20 20.21 -60.59
C THR A 353 43.71 20.02 -60.61
#